data_AF-A0A137SCL2-F1
#
_entry.id   AF-A0A137SCL2-F1
#
_cell.length_a   1.000
_cell.length_b   1.000
_cell.length_c   1.000
_cell.angle_alpha   90.00
_cell.angle_beta   90.00
_cell.angle_gamma   90.00
#
_symmetry.space_group_name_H-M   'P 1'
#
loop_
_entity.id
_entity.type
_entity.pdbx_description
1 polymer ?
#
loop_
_entity_poly.entity_id
_entity_poly.type
_entity_poly.pdbx_seq_one_letter_code
_entity_poly.pdbx_strand_id
1 'polypeptide(L)' 'MVKRLTEGELLKGLNAHTVHADELAQPLEQELTPLEKLRGSVKKYDHPTDPVWDEFFDSEGVSEDFMEDRDQPSNRERDE' A
#
# COMPACT_ATOMS: atom_id res chain seq x y z
N MET A 1 48.14 5.72 2.84
CA MET A 1 48.42 4.32 2.47
C MET A 1 47.11 3.56 2.52
N VAL A 2 46.54 3.18 1.37
CA VAL A 2 45.25 2.47 1.32
C VAL A 2 45.54 0.99 1.51
N LYS A 3 45.02 0.41 2.61
CA LYS A 3 45.13 -1.04 2.84
C LYS A 3 44.25 -1.75 1.82
N ARG A 4 44.85 -2.58 0.98
CA ARG A 4 44.12 -3.48 0.07
C ARG A 4 43.67 -4.68 0.88
N LEU A 5 42.37 -4.78 1.11
CA LEU A 5 41.76 -5.95 1.73
C LEU A 5 41.94 -7.13 0.77
N THR A 6 42.30 -8.29 1.34
CA THR A 6 42.43 -9.54 0.59
C THR A 6 41.12 -10.33 0.65
N GLU A 7 40.83 -11.16 -0.36
CA GLU A 7 39.62 -11.99 -0.38
C GLU A 7 39.48 -12.85 0.88
N GLY A 8 40.59 -13.40 1.39
CA GLY A 8 40.60 -14.19 2.63
C GLY A 8 40.22 -13.39 3.89
N GLU A 9 40.48 -12.08 3.94
CA GLU A 9 40.03 -11.22 5.03
C GLU A 9 38.54 -10.90 4.93
N LEU A 10 38.01 -10.78 3.70
CA LEU A 10 36.59 -10.54 3.45
C LEU A 10 35.73 -11.76 3.78
N LEU A 11 36.26 -12.96 3.57
CA LEU A 11 35.58 -14.23 3.85
C LEU A 11 35.72 -14.70 5.31
N LYS A 12 36.50 -13.99 6.14
CA LYS A 12 36.77 -14.39 7.52
C LYS A 12 35.52 -14.23 8.38
N GLY A 13 34.92 -15.36 8.77
CA GLY A 13 33.71 -15.40 9.59
C GLY A 13 32.41 -15.55 8.79
N LEU A 14 32.47 -15.55 7.45
CA LEU A 14 31.36 -16.00 6.62
C LEU A 14 31.22 -17.52 6.73
N ASN A 15 30.11 -17.99 7.29
CA ASN A 15 29.78 -19.40 7.34
C ASN A 15 28.77 -19.71 6.23
N ALA A 16 29.05 -20.72 5.40
CA ALA A 16 28.18 -21.13 4.30
C ALA A 16 26.73 -21.47 4.74
N HIS A 17 26.53 -21.76 6.03
CA HIS A 17 25.20 -22.02 6.61
C HIS A 17 24.52 -20.77 7.18
N THR A 18 25.24 -19.65 7.35
CA THR A 18 24.69 -18.38 7.88
C THR A 18 24.74 -17.23 6.89
N VAL A 19 25.32 -17.42 5.70
CA VAL A 19 25.39 -16.39 4.64
C VAL A 19 24.02 -15.92 4.15
N HIS A 20 22.98 -16.74 4.30
CA HIS A 20 21.60 -16.41 3.95
C HIS A 20 20.76 -16.00 5.17
N ALA A 21 21.37 -15.69 6.32
CA ALA A 21 20.61 -15.27 7.51
C ALA A 21 19.75 -14.03 7.25
N ASP A 22 20.21 -13.13 6.38
CA ASP A 22 19.47 -11.92 5.98
C ASP A 22 18.25 -12.24 5.09
N GLU A 23 18.23 -13.39 4.39
CA GLU A 23 17.05 -13.84 3.63
C GLU A 23 15.91 -14.33 4.54
N LEU A 24 16.24 -14.66 5.79
CA LEU A 24 15.25 -15.02 6.83
C LEU A 24 14.83 -13.81 7.68
N ALA A 25 15.48 -12.66 7.50
CA ALA A 25 15.08 -11.43 8.17
C ALA A 25 13.75 -10.93 7.57
N GLN A 26 12.84 -10.48 8.42
CA GLN A 26 11.64 -9.81 7.94
C GLN A 26 12.06 -8.48 7.29
N PRO A 27 11.61 -8.19 6.05
CA PRO A 27 11.94 -6.93 5.38
C PRO A 27 11.51 -5.73 6.21
N LEU A 28 12.32 -4.68 6.20
CA LEU A 28 11.95 -3.43 6.85
C LEU A 28 10.77 -2.79 6.11
N GLU A 29 9.92 -2.02 6.80
CA GLU A 29 8.75 -1.38 6.18
C GLU A 29 9.10 -0.51 4.96
N GLN A 30 10.31 0.06 4.96
CA GLN A 30 10.83 0.89 3.87
C GLN A 30 11.18 0.07 2.62
N GLU A 31 11.56 -1.19 2.80
CA GLU A 31 11.96 -2.15 1.76
C GLU A 31 10.76 -2.91 1.18
N LEU A 32 9.59 -2.83 1.82
CA LEU A 32 8.36 -3.41 1.31
C LEU A 32 7.98 -2.80 -0.03
N THR A 33 7.60 -3.66 -0.97
CA THR A 33 7.01 -3.23 -2.24
C THR A 33 5.69 -2.50 -2.00
N PRO A 34 5.25 -1.64 -2.92
CA PRO A 34 3.96 -0.94 -2.79
C PRO A 34 2.77 -1.87 -2.53
N LEU A 35 2.76 -3.06 -3.15
CA LEU A 35 1.70 -4.05 -2.95
C LEU A 35 1.73 -4.69 -1.55
N GLU A 36 2.92 -4.96 -1.02
CA GLU A 36 3.08 -5.49 0.34
C GLU A 36 2.70 -4.46 1.40
N LYS A 37 2.97 -3.17 1.15
CA LYS A 37 2.50 -2.07 2.02
C LYS A 37 0.98 -1.98 2.08
N LEU A 38 0.30 -2.31 0.99
CA LEU A 38 -1.17 -2.31 0.92
C LEU A 38 -1.80 -3.60 1.49
N ARG A 39 -0.98 -4.62 1.79
CA ARG A 39 -1.46 -5.91 2.30
C ARG A 39 -2.11 -5.72 3.67
N GLY A 40 -3.44 -5.87 3.74
CA GLY A 40 -4.22 -5.72 4.97
C GLY A 40 -4.79 -4.33 5.22
N SER A 41 -4.40 -3.31 4.44
CA SER A 41 -5.01 -1.97 4.47
C SER A 41 -6.28 -1.89 3.62
N VAL A 42 -6.36 -2.70 2.55
CA VAL A 42 -7.55 -2.76 1.69
C VAL A 42 -8.59 -3.65 2.38
N LYS A 43 -9.86 -3.21 2.40
CA LYS A 43 -10.98 -4.06 2.83
C LYS A 43 -10.88 -5.37 2.07
N LYS A 44 -10.70 -6.45 2.83
CA LYS A 44 -10.56 -7.80 2.31
C LYS A 44 -11.97 -8.29 1.98
N TYR A 45 -12.22 -8.38 0.69
CA TYR A 45 -13.37 -9.10 0.13
C TYR A 45 -12.87 -10.50 -0.22
N ASP A 46 -13.64 -11.53 0.16
CA ASP A 46 -13.27 -12.93 -0.06
C ASP A 46 -13.27 -13.26 -1.56
N HIS A 47 -14.09 -12.56 -2.35
CA HIS A 47 -14.14 -12.69 -3.81
C HIS A 47 -14.05 -11.32 -4.51
N PRO A 48 -13.44 -11.24 -5.70
CA PRO A 48 -13.39 -10.01 -6.51
C PRO A 48 -14.76 -9.44 -6.88
N THR A 49 -15.81 -10.26 -6.83
CA THR A 49 -17.20 -9.90 -7.16
C THR A 49 -18.08 -9.80 -5.93
N ASP A 50 -17.52 -9.84 -4.72
CA ASP A 50 -18.32 -9.64 -3.52
C ASP A 50 -19.07 -8.30 -3.63
N PRO A 51 -20.34 -8.27 -3.22
CA PRO A 51 -21.18 -7.10 -3.41
C PRO A 51 -20.78 -5.99 -2.43
N VAL A 52 -19.79 -5.19 -2.84
CA VAL A 52 -19.31 -4.01 -2.09
C VAL A 52 -20.42 -2.98 -1.89
N TRP A 53 -21.41 -2.95 -2.79
CA TRP A 53 -22.50 -2.00 -2.75
C TRP A 53 -23.52 -2.31 -1.66
N ASP A 54 -23.77 -3.58 -1.34
CA ASP A 54 -24.74 -3.94 -0.29
C ASP A 54 -24.26 -3.38 1.06
N GLU A 55 -22.98 -3.57 1.42
CA GLU A 55 -22.36 -2.98 2.61
C GLU A 55 -22.43 -1.45 2.60
N PHE A 56 -22.21 -0.82 1.44
CA PHE A 56 -22.24 0.64 1.31
C PHE A 56 -23.66 1.20 1.54
N PHE A 57 -24.69 0.56 0.98
CA PHE A 57 -26.08 1.01 1.14
C PHE A 57 -26.67 0.66 2.52
N ASP A 58 -26.19 -0.40 3.17
CA ASP A 58 -26.60 -0.80 4.53
C ASP A 58 -25.87 0.00 5.63
N SER A 59 -24.87 0.80 5.27
CA SER A 59 -24.12 1.64 6.22
C SER A 59 -24.90 2.88 6.67
N GLU A 60 -24.38 3.60 7.67
CA GLU A 60 -24.99 4.84 8.14
C GLU A 60 -25.17 5.84 6.99
N GLY A 61 -26.40 6.32 6.83
CA GLY A 61 -26.78 7.26 5.77
C GLY A 61 -26.19 8.65 5.95
N VAL A 62 -26.43 9.51 4.96
CA VAL A 62 -26.08 10.94 5.03
C VAL A 62 -27.01 11.70 5.98
N SER A 63 -26.58 12.89 6.40
CA SER A 63 -27.42 13.79 7.20
C SER A 63 -28.63 14.29 6.40
N GLU A 64 -29.67 14.71 7.11
CA GLU A 64 -30.95 15.16 6.51
C GLU A 64 -30.79 16.40 5.62
N ASP A 65 -29.81 17.24 5.91
CA ASP A 65 -29.45 18.47 5.17
C ASP A 65 -28.46 18.22 4.02
N PHE A 66 -28.04 16.97 3.77
CA PHE A 66 -27.06 16.68 2.74
C PHE A 66 -27.58 17.01 1.34
N MET A 67 -26.92 17.95 0.67
CA MET A 67 -27.27 18.46 -0.66
C MET A 67 -28.64 19.18 -0.73
N GLU A 68 -29.12 19.75 0.37
CA GLU A 68 -30.36 20.55 0.39
C GLU A 68 -30.33 21.67 -0.65
N ASP A 69 -29.24 22.44 -0.69
CA ASP A 69 -28.97 23.44 -1.73
C ASP A 69 -27.79 23.02 -2.60
N ARG A 70 -28.09 22.37 -3.73
CA ARG A 70 -27.06 22.00 -4.71
C ARG A 70 -26.71 23.22 -5.55
N ASP A 71 -25.50 23.77 -5.35
CA ASP A 71 -24.92 24.92 -6.08
C ASP A 71 -24.63 24.63 -7.57
N GLN A 72 -25.60 24.09 -8.30
CA GLN A 72 -25.48 23.93 -9.74
C GLN A 72 -25.67 25.30 -10.39
N PRO A 73 -24.71 25.75 -11.23
CA PRO A 73 -24.91 26.96 -11.99
C PRO A 73 -26.15 26.80 -12.88
N SER A 74 -26.98 27.84 -12.97
CA SER A 74 -28.03 27.90 -13.97
C SER A 74 -27.40 27.77 -15.36
N ASN A 75 -28.13 27.12 -16.28
CA ASN A 75 -27.68 26.86 -17.63
C ASN A 75 -27.11 28.16 -18.24
N ARG A 76 -25.78 28.24 -18.36
CA ARG A 76 -25.14 29.36 -19.05
C ARG A 76 -25.43 29.13 -20.51
N GLU A 77 -26.32 29.96 -21.06
CA GLU A 77 -26.45 30.08 -22.51
C GLU A 77 -25.05 30.31 -23.06
N ARG A 78 -24.65 29.44 -23.98
CA ARG A 78 -23.36 29.53 -24.65
C ARG A 78 -23.49 30.73 -25.58
N ASP A 79 -22.88 31.86 -25.19
CA ASP A 79 -22.78 33.04 -26.03
C ASP A 79 -22.14 32.63 -27.37
N GLU A 80 -22.89 32.78 -28.47
CA GLU A 80 -22.44 32.56 -29.86
C GLU A 80 -21.66 33.75 -30.41
#